data_AF-A0A941YW87-F1
#
_entry.id   AF-A0A941YW87-F1
#
_cell.length_a   1.000
_cell.length_b   1.000
_cell.length_c   1.000
_cell.angle_alpha   90.00
_cell.angle_beta   90.00
_cell.angle_gamma   90.00
#
_symmetry.space_group_name_H-M   'P 1'
#
loop_
_entity.id
_entity.type
_entity.pdbx_description
1 polymer ?
#
loop_
_entity_poly.entity_id
_entity_poly.type
_entity_poly.pdbx_seq_one_letter_code
_entity_poly.pdbx_strand_id
1 'polypeptide(L)'
;MSPQRPWLEQLHAGSEALQGVLSAVLEAERHFSAPASPLERLRQITTSPEWAWLQPLYRLIADIDHALASAQELPVEEAAAIGAHARELLSGGGAPAEQPFLEHYRALLQSDPAVTMAHAAALRALQALPPETTNQAERLHARHQWNERRRFLRLETPGRGAS
;
A
#
# COMPACT_ATOMS: atom_id res chain seq x y z
N MET A 1 -18.16 0.85 -27.41
CA MET A 1 -17.11 1.73 -26.85
C MET A 1 -17.06 1.42 -25.37
N SER A 2 -16.02 0.73 -24.90
CA SER A 2 -15.86 0.47 -23.47
C SER A 2 -15.74 1.82 -22.74
N PRO A 3 -16.38 2.01 -21.57
CA PRO A 3 -16.17 3.22 -20.79
C PRO A 3 -14.67 3.34 -20.47
N GLN A 4 -14.05 4.46 -20.83
CA GLN A 4 -12.69 4.74 -20.39
C GLN A 4 -12.71 4.83 -18.85
N ARG A 5 -11.90 4.01 -18.19
CA ARG A 5 -11.79 3.95 -16.72
C ARG A 5 -10.44 4.52 -16.28
N PRO A 6 -10.23 5.85 -16.38
CA PRO A 6 -8.93 6.47 -16.12
C PRO A 6 -8.44 6.24 -14.68
N TRP A 7 -9.35 5.99 -13.73
CA TRP A 7 -8.99 5.67 -12.35
C TRP A 7 -8.24 4.33 -12.20
N LEU A 8 -8.40 3.38 -13.13
CA LEU A 8 -7.66 2.12 -13.10
C LEU A 8 -6.18 2.34 -13.43
N GLU A 9 -5.89 3.17 -14.43
CA GLU A 9 -4.52 3.57 -14.77
C GLU A 9 -3.88 4.38 -13.64
N GLN A 10 -4.65 5.30 -13.04
CA GLN A 10 -4.20 6.06 -11.86
C GLN A 10 -3.93 5.16 -10.65
N LEU A 11 -4.77 4.14 -10.43
CA LEU A 11 -4.59 3.18 -9.34
C LEU A 11 -3.37 2.29 -9.58
N HIS A 12 -3.13 1.87 -10.83
CA HIS A 12 -1.91 1.16 -11.21
C HIS A 12 -0.67 2.00 -10.95
N ALA A 13 -0.65 3.26 -11.41
CA ALA A 13 0.44 4.20 -11.12
C ALA A 13 0.62 4.45 -9.61
N GLY A 14 -0.47 4.46 -8.84
CA GLY A 14 -0.45 4.50 -7.37
C GLY A 14 0.24 3.28 -6.76
N SER A 15 -0.07 2.08 -7.25
CA SER A 15 0.58 0.83 -6.80
C SER A 15 2.07 0.84 -7.10
N GLU A 16 2.46 1.19 -8.34
CA GLU A 16 3.88 1.29 -8.73
C GLU A 16 4.64 2.28 -7.86
N ALA A 17 4.04 3.44 -7.55
CA ALA A 17 4.68 4.43 -6.69
C ALA A 17 4.82 3.95 -5.23
N LEU A 18 3.85 3.19 -4.71
CA LEU A 18 3.95 2.55 -3.39
C LEU A 18 5.03 1.46 -3.35
N GLN A 19 5.16 0.67 -4.42
CA GLN A 19 6.27 -0.29 -4.58
C GLN A 19 7.63 0.44 -4.63
N GLY A 20 7.67 1.64 -5.21
CA GLY A 20 8.83 2.53 -5.15
C GLY A 20 9.20 2.96 -3.72
N VAL A 21 8.21 3.32 -2.89
CA VAL A 21 8.42 3.61 -1.45
C VAL A 21 8.98 2.39 -0.73
N LEU A 22 8.37 1.22 -0.93
CA LEU A 22 8.84 -0.01 -0.32
C LEU A 22 10.30 -0.30 -0.70
N SER A 23 10.63 -0.18 -1.98
CA SER A 23 11.99 -0.40 -2.47
C SER A 23 13.00 0.57 -1.85
N ALA A 24 12.65 1.85 -1.74
CA ALA A 24 13.49 2.86 -1.10
C ALA A 24 13.71 2.57 0.39
N VAL A 25 12.68 2.13 1.10
CA VAL A 25 12.76 1.77 2.53
C VAL A 25 13.66 0.55 2.74
N LEU A 26 13.49 -0.50 1.94
CA LEU A 26 14.34 -1.69 2.00
C LEU A 26 15.81 -1.36 1.71
N GLU A 27 16.06 -0.42 0.81
CA GLU A 27 17.40 0.04 0.48
C GLU A 27 18.00 0.92 1.59
N ALA A 28 17.22 1.81 2.20
CA ALA A 28 17.66 2.62 3.34
C ALA A 28 18.10 1.73 4.52
N GLU A 29 17.29 0.71 4.84
CA GLU A 29 17.60 -0.28 5.88
C GLU A 29 18.82 -1.15 5.54
N ARG A 30 19.10 -1.37 4.24
CA ARG A 30 20.30 -2.08 3.77
C ARG A 30 21.58 -1.34 4.13
N HIS A 31 21.58 0.00 4.14
CA HIS A 31 22.77 0.79 4.48
C HIS A 31 23.25 0.54 5.92
N PHE A 32 22.35 0.11 6.81
CA PHE A 32 22.65 -0.14 8.22
C PHE A 32 22.73 -1.63 8.59
N SER A 33 22.46 -2.54 7.64
CA SER A 33 22.42 -3.99 7.86
C SER A 33 23.67 -4.69 7.31
N ALA A 34 24.04 -5.83 7.91
CA ALA A 34 25.11 -6.67 7.38
C ALA A 34 24.78 -7.16 5.95
N PRO A 35 25.76 -7.31 5.05
CA PRO A 35 25.53 -7.77 3.69
C PRO A 35 24.98 -9.20 3.69
N ALA A 36 23.68 -9.33 3.43
CA ALA A 36 22.98 -10.60 3.23
C ALA A 36 22.78 -10.88 1.74
N SER A 37 22.79 -12.16 1.34
CA SER A 37 22.45 -12.55 -0.03
C SER A 37 20.99 -12.20 -0.36
N PRO A 38 20.63 -12.03 -1.65
CA PRO A 38 19.25 -11.71 -2.03
C PRO A 38 18.20 -12.70 -1.49
N LEU A 39 18.55 -13.99 -1.45
CA LEU A 39 17.66 -15.04 -0.93
C LEU A 39 17.50 -14.95 0.59
N GLU A 40 18.58 -14.69 1.34
CA GLU A 40 18.51 -14.48 2.79
C GLU A 40 17.69 -13.24 3.14
N ARG A 41 17.78 -12.18 2.35
CA ARG A 41 16.97 -10.98 2.52
C ARG A 41 15.49 -11.26 2.27
N LEU A 42 15.17 -11.99 1.20
CA LEU A 42 13.79 -12.42 0.95
C LEU A 42 13.25 -13.27 2.11
N ARG A 43 14.07 -14.18 2.65
CA ARG A 43 13.71 -14.93 3.86
C ARG A 43 13.50 -14.01 5.05
N GLN A 44 14.41 -13.09 5.36
CA GLN A 44 14.26 -12.14 6.47
C GLN A 44 12.98 -11.30 6.34
N ILE A 45 12.73 -10.72 5.17
CA ILE A 45 11.52 -9.92 4.90
C ILE A 45 10.25 -10.76 5.12
N THR A 46 10.27 -12.04 4.76
CA THR A 46 9.09 -12.92 4.84
C THR A 46 8.91 -13.62 6.19
N THR A 47 9.98 -13.82 6.97
CA THR A 47 9.95 -14.63 8.19
C THR A 47 10.33 -13.89 9.46
N SER A 48 11.03 -12.76 9.37
CA SER A 48 11.59 -12.14 10.55
C SER A 48 10.67 -11.08 11.19
N PRO A 49 10.59 -11.04 12.54
CA PRO A 49 9.87 -10.01 13.26
C PRO A 49 10.39 -8.58 13.01
N GLU A 50 11.68 -8.42 12.69
CA GLU A 50 12.27 -7.08 12.43
C GLU A 50 11.64 -6.34 11.23
N TRP A 51 11.00 -7.06 10.29
CA TRP A 51 10.33 -6.46 9.14
C TRP A 51 8.80 -6.40 9.32
N ALA A 52 8.27 -6.86 10.46
CA ALA A 52 6.84 -6.89 10.72
C ALA A 52 6.21 -5.49 10.71
N TRP A 53 6.99 -4.44 11.00
CA TRP A 53 6.51 -3.06 10.93
C TRP A 53 6.17 -2.60 9.51
N LEU A 54 6.68 -3.26 8.46
CA LEU A 54 6.30 -2.97 7.05
C LEU A 54 4.98 -3.61 6.63
N GLN A 55 4.37 -4.44 7.48
CA GLN A 55 3.14 -5.16 7.19
C GLN A 55 2.01 -4.27 6.65
N PRO A 56 1.76 -3.04 7.17
CA PRO A 56 0.74 -2.16 6.63
C PRO A 56 0.97 -1.78 5.17
N LEU A 57 2.22 -1.50 4.78
CA LEU A 57 2.58 -1.12 3.41
C LEU A 57 2.50 -2.33 2.46
N TYR A 58 3.05 -3.49 2.86
CA TYR A 58 2.93 -4.72 2.06
C TYR A 58 1.48 -5.08 1.78
N ARG A 59 0.65 -4.98 2.82
CA ARG A 59 -0.77 -5.29 2.73
C ARG A 59 -1.50 -4.32 1.81
N LEU A 60 -1.19 -3.02 1.90
CA LEU A 60 -1.80 -2.03 1.03
C LEU A 60 -1.47 -2.32 -0.45
N ILE A 61 -0.21 -2.58 -0.77
CA ILE A 61 0.22 -2.91 -2.14
C ILE A 61 -0.48 -4.17 -2.63
N ALA A 62 -0.45 -5.26 -1.85
CA ALA A 62 -1.10 -6.52 -2.21
C ALA A 62 -2.62 -6.37 -2.39
N ASP A 63 -3.28 -5.61 -1.50
CA ASP A 63 -4.71 -5.33 -1.58
C ASP A 63 -5.03 -4.58 -2.90
N ILE A 64 -4.21 -3.59 -3.29
CA ILE A 64 -4.35 -2.82 -4.54
C ILE A 64 -4.10 -3.69 -5.78
N ASP A 65 -2.99 -4.42 -5.81
CA ASP A 65 -2.61 -5.27 -6.94
C ASP A 65 -3.68 -6.35 -7.19
N HIS A 66 -4.25 -6.90 -6.12
CA HIS A 66 -5.37 -7.82 -6.25
C HIS A 66 -6.62 -7.13 -6.81
N ALA A 67 -6.97 -5.94 -6.32
CA ALA A 67 -8.11 -5.19 -6.86
C ALA A 67 -7.95 -4.87 -8.36
N LEU A 68 -6.71 -4.57 -8.78
CA LEU A 68 -6.34 -4.35 -10.18
C LEU A 68 -6.38 -5.65 -11.01
N ALA A 69 -5.92 -6.77 -10.47
CA ALA A 69 -6.00 -8.07 -11.15
C ALA A 69 -7.46 -8.53 -11.35
N SER A 70 -8.34 -8.15 -10.43
CA SER A 70 -9.78 -8.43 -10.47
C SER A 70 -10.60 -7.35 -11.20
N ALA A 71 -9.96 -6.40 -11.89
CA ALA A 71 -10.55 -5.15 -12.38
C ALA A 71 -11.61 -5.24 -13.49
N GLN A 72 -12.26 -6.38 -13.70
CA GLN A 72 -13.50 -6.42 -14.49
C GLN A 72 -14.54 -5.44 -13.89
N GLU A 73 -14.54 -5.27 -12.56
CA GLU A 73 -15.53 -4.51 -11.78
C GLU A 73 -14.93 -3.77 -10.57
N LEU A 74 -14.01 -2.80 -10.77
CA LEU A 74 -13.63 -1.87 -9.70
C LEU A 74 -14.30 -0.50 -9.89
N PRO A 75 -15.33 -0.15 -9.10
CA PRO A 75 -16.00 1.14 -9.14
C PRO A 75 -15.06 2.30 -8.80
N VAL A 76 -15.38 3.49 -9.31
CA VAL A 76 -14.61 4.71 -9.07
C VAL A 76 -14.59 5.10 -7.58
N GLU A 77 -15.67 4.79 -6.87
CA GLU A 77 -15.84 5.06 -5.44
C GLU A 77 -14.91 4.18 -4.60
N GLU A 78 -14.74 2.91 -4.96
CA GLU A 78 -13.77 2.02 -4.33
C GLU A 78 -12.34 2.49 -4.60
N ALA A 79 -12.02 2.89 -5.84
CA ALA A 79 -10.71 3.46 -6.17
C ALA A 79 -10.41 4.74 -5.37
N ALA A 80 -11.41 5.60 -5.15
CA ALA A 80 -11.30 6.79 -4.32
C ALA A 80 -11.04 6.43 -2.84
N ALA A 81 -11.76 5.44 -2.30
CA ALA A 81 -11.57 4.95 -0.93
C ALA A 81 -10.16 4.34 -0.74
N ILE A 82 -9.67 3.58 -1.71
CA ILE A 82 -8.31 3.05 -1.73
C ILE A 82 -7.28 4.19 -1.70
N GLY A 83 -7.43 5.18 -2.58
CA GLY A 83 -6.53 6.33 -2.64
C GLY A 83 -6.55 7.17 -1.37
N ALA A 84 -7.70 7.31 -0.71
CA ALA A 84 -7.79 7.97 0.60
C ALA A 84 -7.05 7.18 1.68
N HIS A 85 -7.28 5.88 1.79
CA HIS A 85 -6.60 5.03 2.78
C HIS A 85 -5.08 5.03 2.59
N ALA A 86 -4.60 4.94 1.35
CA ALA A 86 -3.17 4.99 1.04
C ALA A 86 -2.53 6.34 1.47
N ARG A 87 -3.21 7.46 1.21
CA ARG A 87 -2.75 8.78 1.65
C ARG A 87 -2.76 8.94 3.16
N GLU A 88 -3.79 8.43 3.84
CA GLU A 88 -3.89 8.42 5.30
C GLU A 88 -2.70 7.65 5.92
N LEU A 89 -2.36 6.47 5.39
CA LEU A 89 -1.21 5.67 5.83
C LEU A 89 0.11 6.43 5.65
N LEU A 90 0.36 7.00 4.47
CA LEU A 90 1.62 7.70 4.20
C LEU A 90 1.75 9.05 4.94
N SER A 91 0.64 9.73 5.21
CA SER A 91 0.63 11.04 5.89
C SER A 91 0.63 10.92 7.42
N GLY A 92 0.58 9.70 7.96
CA GLY A 92 0.58 9.46 9.40
C GLY A 92 -0.79 9.58 10.09
N GLY A 93 -1.88 9.52 9.32
CA GLY A 93 -3.25 9.44 9.83
C GLY A 93 -3.74 8.01 10.09
N GLY A 94 -2.82 7.05 10.16
CA GLY A 94 -3.11 5.63 10.27
C GLY A 94 -3.77 5.21 11.59
N ALA A 95 -4.33 4.00 11.59
CA ALA A 95 -4.94 3.37 12.75
C ALA A 95 -3.90 3.05 13.84
N PRO A 96 -4.31 2.79 15.11
CA PRO A 96 -3.37 2.41 16.18
C PRO A 96 -2.47 1.21 15.84
N ALA A 97 -2.98 0.25 15.06
CA ALA A 97 -2.22 -0.91 14.60
C ALA A 97 -1.09 -0.58 13.61
N GLU A 98 -1.13 0.62 13.01
CA GLU A 98 -0.17 1.09 12.01
C GLU A 98 0.91 1.98 12.66
N GLN A 99 0.84 2.25 13.97
CA GLN A 99 1.80 3.11 14.66
C GLN A 99 3.26 2.62 14.55
N PRO A 100 3.57 1.31 14.70
CA PRO A 100 4.94 0.83 14.51
C PRO A 100 5.48 1.17 13.10
N PHE A 101 4.63 1.08 12.08
CA PHE A 101 4.98 1.49 10.72
C PHE A 101 5.29 2.99 10.67
N LEU A 102 4.39 3.82 11.20
CA LEU A 102 4.51 5.27 11.14
C LEU A 102 5.75 5.79 11.88
N GLU A 103 6.11 5.21 13.01
CA GLU A 103 7.29 5.59 13.78
C GLU A 103 8.58 5.36 12.97
N HIS A 104 8.77 4.14 12.44
CA HIS A 104 9.94 3.79 11.64
C HIS A 104 9.98 4.58 10.33
N TYR A 105 8.84 4.66 9.64
CA TYR A 105 8.74 5.38 8.37
C TYR A 105 9.03 6.87 8.52
N ARG A 106 8.57 7.53 9.59
CA ARG A 106 8.91 8.93 9.87
C ARG A 106 10.40 9.14 10.13
N ALA A 107 11.05 8.22 10.84
CA ALA A 107 12.49 8.30 11.06
C ALA A 107 13.25 8.21 9.73
N LEU A 108 12.87 7.28 8.85
CA LEU A 108 13.47 7.15 7.52
C LEU A 108 13.21 8.35 6.61
N LEU A 109 12.02 8.96 6.67
CA LEU A 109 11.74 10.21 5.95
C LEU A 109 12.65 11.36 6.37
N GLN A 110 13.14 11.37 7.61
CA GLN A 110 14.04 12.41 8.10
C GLN A 110 15.50 12.14 7.78
N SER A 111 15.90 10.87 7.68
CA SER A 111 17.29 10.45 7.55
C SER A 111 17.70 10.06 6.13
N ASP A 112 16.77 9.63 5.28
CA ASP A 112 17.04 9.10 3.94
C ASP A 112 16.37 9.95 2.82
N PRO A 113 17.16 10.62 1.96
CA PRO A 113 16.64 11.42 0.86
C PRO A 113 15.87 10.60 -0.19
N ALA A 114 16.27 9.35 -0.46
CA ALA A 114 15.61 8.50 -1.45
C ALA A 114 14.21 8.09 -0.97
N VAL A 115 14.05 7.80 0.32
CA VAL A 115 12.74 7.56 0.95
C VAL A 115 11.84 8.79 0.85
N THR A 116 12.38 10.00 1.08
CA THR A 116 11.64 11.26 0.91
C THR A 116 11.18 11.48 -0.52
N MET A 117 12.03 11.22 -1.51
CA MET A 117 11.68 11.35 -2.92
C MET A 117 10.60 10.35 -3.33
N ALA A 118 10.73 9.09 -2.92
CA ALA A 118 9.75 8.06 -3.19
C ALA A 118 8.40 8.37 -2.53
N HIS A 119 8.41 8.89 -1.30
CA HIS A 119 7.22 9.37 -0.60
C HIS A 119 6.49 10.47 -1.37
N ALA A 120 7.22 11.49 -1.84
CA ALA A 120 6.65 12.58 -2.62
C ALA A 120 6.06 12.09 -3.95
N ALA A 121 6.72 11.13 -4.62
CA ALA A 121 6.21 10.50 -5.83
C ALA A 121 4.91 9.72 -5.56
N ALA A 122 4.88 8.92 -4.49
CA ALA A 122 3.68 8.18 -4.08
C ALA A 122 2.52 9.11 -3.74
N LEU A 123 2.72 10.16 -2.94
CA LEU A 123 1.66 11.13 -2.67
C LEU A 123 1.14 11.82 -3.93
N ARG A 124 2.00 12.09 -4.91
CA ARG A 124 1.59 12.70 -6.19
C ARG A 124 0.75 11.73 -7.03
N ALA A 125 1.17 10.47 -7.14
CA ALA A 125 0.41 9.44 -7.84
C ALA A 125 -0.96 9.21 -7.19
N LEU A 126 -1.01 9.15 -5.85
CA LEU A 126 -2.25 8.97 -5.09
C LEU A 126 -3.18 10.20 -5.14
N GLN A 127 -2.64 11.40 -5.38
CA GLN A 127 -3.44 12.61 -5.60
C GLN A 127 -4.12 12.63 -6.98
N ALA A 128 -3.62 11.87 -7.94
CA ALA A 128 -4.24 11.75 -9.25
C ALA A 128 -5.51 10.90 -9.23
N LEU A 129 -5.69 10.06 -8.20
CA LEU A 129 -6.89 9.27 -7.99
C LEU A 129 -8.12 10.15 -7.73
N PRO A 130 -9.33 9.66 -8.08
CA PRO A 130 -10.57 10.37 -7.79
C PRO A 130 -10.68 10.66 -6.27
N PRO A 131 -11.10 11.87 -5.88
CA PRO A 131 -11.37 12.17 -4.48
C PRO A 131 -12.60 11.39 -3.98
N GLU A 132 -12.66 11.11 -2.68
CA GLU A 132 -13.87 10.56 -2.08
C GLU A 132 -15.03 11.55 -2.23
N THR A 133 -16.24 11.01 -2.44
CA THR A 133 -17.47 11.79 -2.42
C THR A 133 -17.62 12.56 -1.11
N THR A 134 -18.11 13.80 -1.20
CA THR A 134 -18.42 14.63 -0.04
C THR A 134 -19.64 14.08 0.72
N ASN A 135 -20.47 13.25 0.07
CA ASN A 135 -21.57 12.56 0.72
C ASN A 135 -21.04 11.51 1.71
N GLN A 136 -21.33 11.72 3.00
CA GLN A 136 -20.85 10.84 4.06
C GLN A 136 -21.35 9.40 3.92
N ALA A 137 -22.60 9.18 3.50
CA ALA A 137 -23.17 7.83 3.39
C ALA A 137 -22.49 7.03 2.29
N GLU A 138 -22.31 7.62 1.11
CA GLU A 138 -21.62 6.99 -0.03
C GLU A 138 -20.14 6.72 0.27
N ARG A 139 -19.46 7.67 0.92
CA ARG A 139 -18.07 7.50 1.33
C ARG A 139 -17.90 6.35 2.32
N LEU A 140 -18.76 6.27 3.34
CA LEU A 140 -18.74 5.16 4.29
C LEU A 140 -19.08 3.83 3.60
N HIS A 141 -20.01 3.84 2.65
CA HIS A 141 -20.34 2.67 1.86
C HIS A 141 -19.15 2.18 1.02
N ALA A 142 -18.47 3.07 0.30
CA ALA A 142 -17.30 2.74 -0.50
C ALA A 142 -16.15 2.19 0.36
N ARG A 143 -15.87 2.84 1.50
CA ARG A 143 -14.88 2.34 2.48
C ARG A 143 -15.27 0.96 3.02
N HIS A 144 -16.56 0.73 3.28
CA HIS A 144 -17.07 -0.57 3.72
C HIS A 144 -16.90 -1.64 2.64
N GLN A 145 -17.31 -1.37 1.39
CA GLN A 145 -17.13 -2.29 0.26
C GLN A 145 -15.66 -2.67 0.08
N TRP A 146 -14.77 -1.68 0.15
CA TRP A 146 -13.34 -1.91 0.11
C TRP A 146 -12.86 -2.81 1.26
N ASN A 147 -13.27 -2.52 2.50
CA ASN A 147 -12.90 -3.33 3.66
C ASN A 147 -13.38 -4.78 3.56
N GLU A 148 -14.59 -4.99 3.06
CA GLU A 148 -15.15 -6.32 2.81
C GLU A 148 -14.39 -7.03 1.69
N ARG A 149 -14.09 -6.37 0.57
CA ARG A 149 -13.26 -6.93 -0.51
C ARG A 149 -11.93 -7.42 0.07
N ARG A 150 -11.18 -6.56 0.77
CA ARG A 150 -9.92 -6.97 1.43
C ARG A 150 -10.12 -8.16 2.37
N ARG A 151 -11.27 -8.27 3.03
CA ARG A 151 -11.59 -9.40 3.93
C ARG A 151 -11.79 -10.69 3.17
N PHE A 152 -12.53 -10.67 2.07
CA PHE A 152 -12.69 -11.83 1.20
C PHE A 152 -11.35 -12.29 0.63
N LEU A 153 -10.51 -11.37 0.18
CA LEU A 153 -9.16 -11.70 -0.32
C LEU A 153 -8.27 -12.40 0.70
N ARG A 154 -8.41 -12.02 1.98
CA ARG A 154 -7.70 -12.69 3.09
C ARG A 154 -8.21 -14.11 3.34
N LEU A 155 -9.50 -14.36 3.10
CA LEU A 155 -10.13 -15.68 3.30
C LEU A 155 -9.87 -16.61 2.11
N GLU A 156 -9.74 -16.06 0.90
CA GLU A 156 -9.44 -16.81 -0.33
C GLU A 156 -7.95 -17.16 -0.50
N THR A 157 -7.09 -16.75 0.43
CA THR A 157 -5.69 -17.21 0.54
C THR A 157 -5.56 -18.28 1.64
N PRO A 158 -6.07 -19.52 1.49
CA PRO A 158 -5.72 -20.59 2.39
C PRO A 158 -4.25 -20.97 2.14
N GLY A 159 -3.50 -21.22 3.21
CA GLY A 159 -2.05 -21.32 3.20
C GLY A 159 -1.47 -22.17 2.07
N ARG A 160 -0.71 -21.52 1.18
CA ARG A 160 0.35 -22.18 0.42
C ARG A 160 1.55 -22.34 1.35
N GLY A 161 1.40 -23.24 2.32
CA GLY A 161 2.34 -23.39 3.44
C GLY A 161 1.99 -24.57 4.34
N ALA A 162 1.82 -25.74 3.74
CA ALA A 162 1.97 -27.01 4.42
C ALA A 162 2.57 -27.99 3.42
N SER A 163 3.89 -28.09 3.44
CA SER A 163 4.66 -29.22 2.95
C SER A 163 5.55 -29.70 4.09
#